data_AF-A0A4U1C6N4-F1
#
_entry.id   AF-A0A4U1C6N4-F1
#
_cell.length_a   1.000
_cell.length_b   1.000
_cell.length_c   1.000
_cell.angle_alpha   90.00
_cell.angle_beta   90.00
_cell.angle_gamma   90.00
#
_symmetry.space_group_name_H-M   'P 1'
#
loop_
_entity.id
_entity.type
_entity.pdbx_description
1 polymer ?
#
loop_
_entity_poly.entity_id
_entity_poly.type
_entity_poly.pdbx_seq_one_letter_code
_entity_poly.pdbx_strand_id
1 'polypeptide(L)'
;MKISFLILLSFVSMGAFSQNKRPKPVAQRIVGTSDILKTDKRLADFSIKKTKFNVYLGYQKPDGLPELRKEDTLQVYKITLDKLKFSHLEIVKYATKNGKIITEGSYKLKNDTLTVTQNAYDYIGSFCMTKKYITDKWGLKEISDDMKGIPIENLTERHLKPAEMKVPIGTKH
;
A
#
# COMPACT_ATOMS: atom_id res chain seq x y z
N MET A 1 24.51 64.81 46.65
CA MET A 1 23.27 64.03 46.90
C MET A 1 23.56 62.58 46.54
N LYS A 2 23.68 61.70 47.55
CA LYS A 2 22.71 60.64 47.89
C LYS A 2 22.44 59.63 46.77
N ILE A 3 23.15 58.50 46.86
CA ILE A 3 22.64 57.10 46.92
C ILE A 3 21.57 56.70 45.90
N SER A 4 21.88 55.72 45.03
CA SER A 4 21.20 54.39 44.86
C SER A 4 21.45 53.84 43.45
N PHE A 5 22.23 52.76 43.25
CA PHE A 5 21.81 51.34 43.22
C PHE A 5 20.87 50.95 42.06
N LEU A 6 21.40 50.21 41.07
CA LEU A 6 20.73 49.15 40.26
C LEU A 6 21.75 48.66 39.20
N ILE A 7 22.54 47.61 39.47
CA ILE A 7 22.26 46.17 39.32
C ILE A 7 22.09 45.73 37.85
N LEU A 8 23.03 44.85 37.44
CA LEU A 8 23.00 43.87 36.34
C LEU A 8 22.64 44.33 34.92
N LEU A 9 23.65 44.40 34.05
CA LEU A 9 23.49 44.11 32.62
C LEU A 9 24.62 43.16 32.17
N SER A 10 24.62 41.96 32.74
CA SER A 10 25.33 40.82 32.18
C SER A 10 24.31 39.85 31.59
N PHE A 11 24.64 39.32 30.41
CA PHE A 11 23.98 38.23 29.68
C PHE A 11 22.69 38.57 28.91
N VAL A 12 22.85 39.16 27.73
CA VAL A 12 22.04 38.74 26.57
C VAL A 12 22.91 38.59 25.32
N SER A 13 23.99 37.81 25.42
CA SER A 13 24.60 37.18 24.24
C SER A 13 24.22 35.71 24.24
N MET A 14 23.36 35.34 23.28
CA MET A 14 23.02 33.99 22.80
C MET A 14 21.51 33.92 22.53
N GLY A 15 21.05 34.75 21.58
CA GLY A 15 19.96 34.33 20.71
C GLY A 15 20.49 33.22 19.81
N ALA A 16 20.65 32.02 20.36
CA ALA A 16 20.91 30.83 19.58
C ALA A 16 19.79 30.73 18.54
N PHE A 17 20.15 30.82 17.27
CA PHE A 17 19.32 30.41 16.16
C PHE A 17 18.99 28.93 16.34
N SER A 18 17.99 28.64 17.17
CA SER A 18 17.29 27.36 17.14
C SER A 18 16.52 27.36 15.83
N GLN A 19 17.17 26.86 14.79
CA GLN A 19 16.49 26.41 13.59
C GLN A 19 15.39 25.48 14.07
N ASN A 20 14.15 25.98 14.07
CA ASN A 20 12.95 25.19 14.17
C ASN A 20 13.01 24.15 13.06
N LYS A 21 13.61 23.00 13.36
CA LYS A 21 13.47 21.77 12.59
C LYS A 21 11.99 21.45 12.69
N ARG A 22 11.19 22.00 11.77
CA ARG A 22 9.84 21.53 11.52
C ARG A 22 9.95 20.01 11.51
N PRO A 23 9.25 19.28 12.40
CA PRO A 23 9.33 17.83 12.40
C PRO A 23 9.08 17.37 10.98
N LYS A 24 9.97 16.54 10.43
CA LYS A 24 9.81 15.98 9.09
C LYS A 24 8.38 15.44 9.02
N PRO A 25 7.58 15.78 7.98
CA PRO A 25 6.25 15.22 7.86
C PRO A 25 6.38 13.71 7.93
N VAL A 26 5.86 13.12 9.00
CA VAL A 26 5.81 11.68 9.19
C VAL A 26 4.87 11.20 8.12
N ALA A 27 5.38 10.46 7.14
CA ALA A 27 4.54 9.79 6.16
C ALA A 27 3.50 8.98 6.95
N GLN A 28 2.23 9.36 6.85
CA GLN A 28 1.18 8.76 7.65
C GLN A 28 0.86 7.38 7.08
N ARG A 29 0.75 6.37 7.95
CA ARG A 29 0.21 5.07 7.57
C ARG A 29 -1.25 5.25 7.19
N ILE A 30 -1.59 4.85 5.97
CA ILE A 30 -2.97 4.82 5.47
C ILE A 30 -3.46 3.36 5.57
N VAL A 31 -4.78 3.14 5.55
CA VAL A 31 -5.36 1.79 5.44
C VAL A 31 -4.83 1.11 4.17
N GLY A 32 -4.45 -0.16 4.26
CA GLY A 32 -3.85 -0.92 3.15
C GLY A 32 -2.33 -0.76 3.02
N THR A 33 -1.66 -0.24 4.04
CA THR A 33 -0.19 -0.17 4.13
C THR A 33 0.36 -1.33 4.98
N SER A 34 1.54 -1.85 4.63
CA SER A 34 2.24 -2.88 5.41
C SER A 34 3.74 -2.57 5.50
N ASP A 35 4.42 -3.15 6.48
CA ASP A 35 5.86 -2.99 6.61
C ASP A 35 6.61 -3.72 5.49
N ILE A 36 7.70 -3.10 5.01
CA ILE A 36 8.66 -3.73 4.11
C ILE A 36 9.57 -4.60 4.98
N LEU A 37 9.41 -5.92 4.85
CA LEU A 37 10.15 -6.89 5.63
C LEU A 37 11.52 -7.14 4.99
N LYS A 38 12.49 -7.61 5.78
CA LYS A 38 13.81 -8.01 5.27
C LYS A 38 13.73 -9.17 4.25
N THR A 39 12.67 -9.97 4.33
CA THR A 39 12.39 -11.08 3.42
C THR A 39 11.78 -10.62 2.09
N ASP A 40 11.32 -9.37 2.01
CA ASP A 40 10.71 -8.85 0.79
C ASP A 40 11.80 -8.55 -0.25
N LYS A 41 11.63 -9.08 -1.47
CA LYS A 41 12.60 -8.91 -2.55
C LYS A 41 12.30 -7.64 -3.33
N ARG A 42 13.25 -6.71 -3.44
CA ARG A 42 13.12 -5.57 -4.36
C ARG A 42 13.08 -6.07 -5.81
N LEU A 43 12.04 -5.71 -6.54
CA LEU A 43 11.86 -6.09 -7.94
C LEU A 43 12.20 -4.97 -8.92
N ALA A 44 11.84 -3.73 -8.58
CA ALA A 44 11.98 -2.60 -9.48
C ALA A 44 12.01 -1.27 -8.71
N ASP A 45 12.32 -0.21 -9.42
CA ASP A 45 12.00 1.16 -9.04
C ASP A 45 11.52 1.96 -10.24
N PHE A 46 10.78 3.01 -9.95
CA PHE A 46 10.27 3.93 -10.95
C PHE A 46 10.07 5.32 -10.36
N SER A 47 9.85 6.31 -11.21
CA SER A 47 9.51 7.67 -10.80
C SER A 47 8.19 8.08 -11.45
N ILE A 48 7.35 8.77 -10.68
CA ILE A 48 6.24 9.56 -11.20
C ILE A 48 6.64 11.01 -11.01
N LYS A 49 6.83 11.74 -12.11
CA LYS A 49 7.44 13.07 -12.11
C LYS A 49 8.81 13.04 -11.42
N LYS A 50 8.96 13.73 -10.28
CA LYS A 50 10.21 13.82 -9.49
C LYS A 50 10.23 12.90 -8.27
N THR A 51 9.18 12.12 -8.06
CA THR A 51 9.03 11.30 -6.87
C THR A 51 9.39 9.86 -7.19
N LYS A 52 10.39 9.33 -6.48
CA LYS A 52 10.90 7.97 -6.66
C LYS A 52 10.14 6.97 -5.78
N PHE A 53 9.81 5.84 -6.38
CA PHE A 53 9.18 4.70 -5.73
C PHE A 53 10.00 3.43 -5.94
N ASN A 54 9.99 2.56 -4.94
CA ASN A 54 10.57 1.22 -5.00
C ASN A 54 9.44 0.19 -4.92
N VAL A 55 9.58 -0.91 -5.64
CA VAL A 55 8.62 -2.03 -5.63
C VAL A 55 9.29 -3.25 -5.02
N TYR A 56 8.64 -3.81 -4.01
CA TYR A 56 9.05 -5.05 -3.36
C TYR A 56 8.01 -6.14 -3.59
N LEU A 57 8.46 -7.38 -3.72
CA LEU A 57 7.63 -8.57 -3.68
C LEU A 57 7.69 -9.16 -2.29
N GLY A 58 6.55 -9.17 -1.62
CA GLY A 58 6.37 -9.79 -0.32
C GLY A 58 5.50 -11.03 -0.41
N TYR A 59 5.72 -11.94 0.54
CA TYR A 59 4.81 -13.04 0.84
C TYR A 59 4.14 -12.71 2.16
N GLN A 60 2.82 -12.62 2.15
CA GLN A 60 2.06 -12.45 3.37
C GLN A 60 1.56 -13.81 3.80
N LYS A 61 1.63 -14.09 5.11
CA LYS A 61 0.91 -15.24 5.62
C LYS A 61 -0.59 -14.99 5.40
N PRO A 62 -1.33 -16.01 4.96
CA PRO A 62 -2.77 -15.90 4.77
C PRO A 62 -3.55 -15.58 6.04
N ASP A 63 -2.90 -15.59 7.20
CA ASP A 63 -3.42 -15.38 8.57
C ASP A 63 -4.29 -14.10 8.77
N GLY A 64 -4.34 -13.18 7.81
CA GLY A 64 -5.22 -11.99 7.81
C GLY A 64 -6.50 -12.11 6.97
N LEU A 65 -6.62 -13.15 6.15
CA LEU A 65 -7.82 -13.51 5.42
C LEU A 65 -8.32 -14.84 6.01
N PRO A 66 -9.45 -14.86 6.74
CA PRO A 66 -9.91 -16.01 7.53
C PRO A 66 -10.17 -17.30 6.71
N GLU A 67 -10.06 -17.23 5.39
CA GLU A 67 -10.38 -18.31 4.46
C GLU A 67 -9.16 -18.96 3.79
N LEU A 68 -7.95 -18.46 4.02
CA LEU A 68 -6.75 -18.97 3.36
C LEU A 68 -5.97 -19.90 4.30
N ARG A 69 -5.64 -21.10 3.80
CA ARG A 69 -4.94 -22.16 4.54
C ARG A 69 -3.42 -22.03 4.40
N LYS A 70 -2.65 -22.86 5.10
CA LYS A 70 -1.16 -22.80 5.06
C LYS A 70 -0.59 -23.12 3.67
N GLU A 71 -1.30 -23.94 2.91
CA GLU A 71 -0.99 -24.31 1.53
C GLU A 71 -1.35 -23.20 0.51
N ASP A 72 -2.11 -22.19 0.93
CA ASP A 72 -2.49 -21.08 0.08
C ASP A 72 -1.37 -20.04 -0.02
N THR A 73 -1.28 -19.42 -1.18
CA THR A 73 -0.25 -18.41 -1.47
C THR A 73 -0.89 -17.03 -1.51
N LEU A 74 -0.25 -16.05 -0.87
CA LEU A 74 -0.54 -14.64 -1.04
C LEU A 74 0.77 -13.88 -1.33
N GLN A 75 0.95 -13.50 -2.60
CA GLN A 75 2.04 -12.65 -3.05
C GLN A 75 1.51 -11.24 -3.29
N VAL A 76 2.23 -10.24 -2.78
CA VAL A 76 1.87 -8.83 -2.91
C VAL A 76 3.04 -8.02 -3.47
N TYR A 77 2.74 -7.10 -4.37
CA TYR A 77 3.62 -6.00 -4.68
C TYR A 77 3.42 -4.90 -3.62
N LYS A 78 4.49 -4.53 -2.95
CA LYS A 78 4.55 -3.43 -1.99
C LYS A 78 5.25 -2.25 -2.65
N ILE A 79 4.49 -1.24 -3.02
CA ILE A 79 5.03 0.00 -3.61
C ILE A 79 5.26 1.00 -2.50
N THR A 80 6.48 1.51 -2.37
CA THR A 80 6.87 2.45 -1.32
C THR A 80 7.60 3.65 -1.89
N LEU A 81 7.50 4.82 -1.24
CA LEU A 81 8.37 5.95 -1.54
C LEU A 81 9.81 5.58 -1.19
N ASP A 82 10.76 6.15 -1.92
CA ASP A 82 12.16 5.92 -1.64
C ASP A 82 12.51 6.19 -0.16
N LYS A 83 13.27 5.26 0.43
CA LYS A 83 13.71 5.26 1.85
C LYS A 83 12.63 5.04 2.91
N LEU A 84 11.35 4.87 2.55
CA LEU A 84 10.35 4.45 3.54
C LEU A 84 10.44 2.94 3.83
N LYS A 85 10.04 2.58 5.06
CA LYS A 85 10.07 1.20 5.56
C LYS A 85 8.70 0.50 5.53
N PHE A 86 7.69 1.17 4.97
CA PHE A 86 6.33 0.63 4.81
C PHE A 86 5.80 0.98 3.41
N SER A 87 4.88 0.18 2.88
CA SER A 87 4.24 0.41 1.58
C SER A 87 3.25 1.57 1.64
N HIS A 88 3.09 2.31 0.54
CA HIS A 88 1.95 3.21 0.34
C HIS A 88 0.79 2.51 -0.32
N LEU A 89 1.10 1.50 -1.13
CA LEU A 89 0.13 0.73 -1.88
C LEU A 89 0.58 -0.73 -1.89
N GLU A 90 -0.34 -1.60 -1.51
CA GLU A 90 -0.22 -3.03 -1.73
C GLU A 90 -1.12 -3.46 -2.87
N ILE A 91 -0.57 -4.28 -3.76
CA ILE A 91 -1.29 -4.85 -4.89
C ILE A 91 -1.13 -6.36 -4.77
N VAL A 92 -2.22 -7.11 -4.74
CA VAL A 92 -2.13 -8.57 -4.82
C VAL A 92 -1.57 -8.94 -6.17
N LYS A 93 -0.34 -9.47 -6.20
CA LYS A 93 0.26 -10.02 -7.42
C LYS A 93 -0.46 -11.30 -7.80
N TYR A 94 -0.63 -12.17 -6.81
CA TYR A 94 -1.08 -13.53 -7.00
C TYR A 94 -1.62 -14.09 -5.69
N ALA A 95 -2.84 -14.61 -5.71
CA ALA A 95 -3.41 -15.33 -4.59
C ALA A 95 -4.04 -16.65 -5.05
N THR A 96 -3.84 -17.70 -4.25
CA THR A 96 -4.47 -19.00 -4.46
C THR A 96 -5.32 -19.43 -3.28
N LYS A 97 -6.37 -20.20 -3.55
CA LYS A 97 -7.18 -20.91 -2.54
C LYS A 97 -7.39 -22.34 -2.99
N ASN A 98 -7.01 -23.31 -2.16
CA ASN A 98 -7.07 -24.75 -2.47
C ASN A 98 -6.40 -25.08 -3.83
N GLY A 99 -5.22 -24.50 -4.07
CA GLY A 99 -4.45 -24.71 -5.31
C GLY A 99 -5.00 -24.02 -6.57
N LYS A 100 -6.04 -23.18 -6.44
CA LYS A 100 -6.67 -22.45 -7.56
C LYS A 100 -6.40 -20.97 -7.44
N ILE A 101 -6.29 -20.29 -8.58
CA ILE A 101 -6.04 -18.85 -8.62
C ILE A 101 -7.34 -18.11 -8.37
N ILE A 102 -7.35 -17.27 -7.34
CA ILE A 102 -8.51 -16.44 -6.99
C ILE A 102 -8.26 -14.96 -7.29
N THR A 103 -7.00 -14.54 -7.37
CA THR A 103 -6.63 -13.16 -7.69
C THR A 103 -5.30 -13.11 -8.43
N GLU A 104 -5.25 -12.31 -9.49
CA GLU A 104 -4.03 -11.95 -10.19
C GLU A 104 -3.99 -10.45 -10.39
N GLY A 105 -2.88 -9.81 -10.04
CA GLY A 105 -2.72 -8.38 -10.21
C GLY A 105 -1.38 -8.02 -10.83
N SER A 106 -1.40 -6.88 -11.51
CA SER A 106 -0.25 -6.31 -12.17
C SER A 106 -0.29 -4.79 -12.09
N TYR A 107 0.83 -4.17 -12.39
CA TYR A 107 0.93 -2.71 -12.46
C TYR A 107 1.74 -2.30 -13.68
N LYS A 108 1.44 -1.11 -14.21
CA LYS A 108 2.13 -0.51 -15.34
C LYS A 108 2.23 1.00 -15.15
N LEU A 109 3.43 1.54 -15.35
CA LEU A 109 3.65 2.98 -15.39
C LEU A 109 3.61 3.48 -16.84
N LYS A 110 2.80 4.50 -17.12
CA LYS A 110 2.77 5.20 -18.41
C LYS A 110 2.41 6.67 -18.18
N ASN A 111 3.15 7.60 -18.78
CA ASN A 111 2.89 9.05 -18.73
C ASN A 111 2.62 9.55 -17.30
N ASP A 112 3.54 9.28 -16.36
CA ASP A 112 3.41 9.67 -14.95
C ASP A 112 2.14 9.14 -14.24
N THR A 113 1.52 8.10 -14.77
CA THR A 113 0.34 7.45 -14.18
C THR A 113 0.64 5.98 -13.95
N LEU A 114 0.51 5.54 -12.71
CA LEU A 114 0.57 4.14 -12.33
C LEU A 114 -0.83 3.54 -12.50
N THR A 115 -0.97 2.61 -13.43
CA THR A 115 -2.18 1.82 -13.60
C THR A 115 -1.99 0.48 -12.91
N VAL A 116 -2.93 0.10 -12.06
CA VAL A 116 -3.00 -1.18 -11.38
C VAL A 116 -4.19 -1.93 -11.92
N THR A 117 -3.99 -3.17 -12.32
CA THR A 117 -5.06 -4.05 -12.79
C THR A 117 -5.10 -5.26 -11.87
N GLN A 118 -6.29 -5.59 -11.36
CA GLN A 118 -6.51 -6.74 -10.50
C GLN A 118 -7.71 -7.52 -11.01
N ASN A 119 -7.45 -8.75 -11.42
CA ASN A 119 -8.48 -9.72 -11.76
C ASN A 119 -8.76 -10.56 -10.53
N ALA A 120 -10.03 -10.69 -10.19
CA ALA A 120 -10.50 -11.58 -9.15
C ALA A 120 -11.49 -12.58 -9.74
N TYR A 121 -11.42 -13.79 -9.23
CA TYR A 121 -12.20 -14.95 -9.65
C TYR A 121 -12.79 -15.55 -8.37
N ASP A 122 -14.02 -15.16 -8.04
CA ASP A 122 -14.72 -15.65 -6.85
C ASP A 122 -16.10 -16.22 -7.21
N TYR A 123 -16.89 -16.55 -6.19
CA TYR A 123 -18.23 -17.13 -6.37
C TYR A 123 -19.30 -16.11 -6.81
N ILE A 124 -19.03 -14.81 -6.64
CA ILE A 124 -19.92 -13.71 -7.07
C ILE A 124 -19.71 -13.46 -8.56
N GLY A 125 -18.49 -13.70 -9.05
CA GLY A 125 -18.19 -13.75 -10.46
C GLY A 125 -16.71 -13.55 -10.73
N SER A 126 -16.41 -13.17 -11.96
CA SER A 126 -15.07 -12.77 -12.36
C SER A 126 -15.07 -11.30 -12.72
N PHE A 127 -14.16 -10.54 -12.14
CA PHE A 127 -14.11 -9.10 -12.33
C PHE A 127 -12.67 -8.61 -12.46
N CYS A 128 -12.50 -7.59 -13.29
CA CYS A 128 -11.27 -6.86 -13.51
C CYS A 128 -11.45 -5.46 -12.93
N MET A 129 -10.68 -5.13 -11.90
CA MET A 129 -10.56 -3.79 -11.36
C MET A 129 -9.35 -3.11 -11.99
N THR A 130 -9.52 -1.88 -12.45
CA THR A 130 -8.41 -1.03 -12.93
C THR A 130 -8.40 0.27 -12.16
N LYS A 131 -7.33 0.46 -11.38
CA LYS A 131 -7.11 1.67 -10.59
C LYS A 131 -5.97 2.48 -11.16
N LYS A 132 -6.13 3.80 -11.18
CA LYS A 132 -5.09 4.73 -11.65
C LYS A 132 -4.63 5.61 -10.52
N TYR A 133 -3.31 5.75 -10.40
CA TYR A 133 -2.65 6.54 -9.38
C TYR A 133 -1.72 7.56 -10.01
N ILE A 134 -1.71 8.76 -9.45
CA ILE A 134 -0.69 9.78 -9.67
C ILE A 134 0.05 10.03 -8.36
N THR A 135 1.07 10.88 -8.39
CA THR A 135 1.74 11.32 -7.16
C THR A 135 1.24 12.67 -6.67
N ASP A 136 1.06 12.79 -5.36
CA ASP A 136 0.87 14.04 -4.64
C ASP A 136 1.96 14.25 -3.55
N LYS A 137 1.75 15.20 -2.64
CA LYS A 137 2.71 15.51 -1.57
C LYS A 137 2.89 14.40 -0.53
N TRP A 138 1.98 13.42 -0.49
CA TRP A 138 1.93 12.35 0.51
C TRP A 138 2.26 10.97 -0.07
N GLY A 139 2.27 10.81 -1.41
CA GLY A 139 2.64 9.56 -2.06
C GLY A 139 1.77 9.30 -3.27
N LEU A 140 1.23 8.08 -3.39
CA LEU A 140 0.30 7.72 -4.45
C LEU A 140 -1.12 8.15 -4.08
N LYS A 141 -1.79 8.82 -5.01
CA LYS A 141 -3.19 9.23 -4.92
C LYS A 141 -3.99 8.58 -6.04
N GLU A 142 -5.05 7.87 -5.67
CA GLU A 142 -6.01 7.30 -6.62
C GLU A 142 -6.78 8.43 -7.32
N ILE A 143 -6.94 8.33 -8.64
CA ILE A 143 -7.66 9.31 -9.47
C ILE A 143 -8.81 8.68 -10.26
N SER A 144 -8.84 7.36 -10.36
CA SER A 144 -9.87 6.62 -11.08
C SER A 144 -9.87 5.18 -10.60
N ASP A 145 -11.07 4.64 -10.47
CA ASP A 145 -11.37 3.23 -10.26
C ASP A 145 -12.41 2.84 -11.32
N ASP A 146 -12.24 1.68 -11.92
CA ASP A 146 -13.13 1.11 -12.94
C ASP A 146 -13.20 -0.39 -12.71
N MET A 147 -14.41 -0.94 -12.69
CA MET A 147 -14.66 -2.36 -12.45
C MET A 147 -15.50 -2.91 -13.59
N LYS A 148 -15.01 -3.98 -14.21
CA LYS A 148 -15.70 -4.68 -15.30
C LYS A 148 -15.82 -6.15 -15.00
N GLY A 149 -16.94 -6.75 -15.37
CA GLY A 149 -17.06 -8.20 -15.42
C GLY A 149 -16.06 -8.78 -16.43
N ILE A 150 -15.50 -9.94 -16.11
CA ILE A 150 -14.71 -10.75 -17.03
C ILE A 150 -15.69 -11.74 -17.68
N PRO A 151 -15.86 -11.71 -19.01
CA PRO A 151 -16.73 -12.65 -19.71
C PRO A 151 -16.30 -14.10 -19.47
N ILE A 152 -17.28 -15.00 -19.32
CA ILE A 152 -17.07 -16.41 -18.94
C ILE A 152 -16.19 -17.13 -19.97
N GLU A 153 -16.29 -16.78 -21.25
CA GLU A 153 -15.47 -17.29 -22.35
C GLU A 153 -13.96 -17.01 -22.20
N ASN A 154 -13.58 -16.02 -21.39
CA ASN A 154 -12.18 -15.70 -21.10
C ASN A 154 -11.66 -16.43 -19.84
N LEU A 155 -12.50 -17.22 -19.18
CA LEU A 155 -12.13 -18.01 -18.01
C LEU A 155 -11.67 -19.40 -18.44
N THR A 156 -10.39 -19.71 -18.22
CA THR A 156 -9.87 -21.08 -18.35
C THR A 156 -10.29 -21.97 -17.17
N GLU A 157 -10.20 -23.31 -17.29
CA GLU A 157 -10.55 -24.26 -16.21
C GLU A 157 -9.88 -23.98 -14.84
N ARG A 158 -8.68 -23.38 -14.85
CA ARG A 158 -7.98 -22.92 -13.63
C ARG A 158 -8.72 -21.80 -12.86
N HIS A 159 -9.67 -21.12 -13.49
CA HIS A 159 -10.49 -20.03 -12.92
C HIS A 159 -11.93 -20.46 -12.59
N LEU A 160 -12.38 -21.64 -13.05
CA LEU A 160 -13.79 -22.05 -13.07
C LEU A 160 -14.18 -23.05 -11.97
N LYS A 161 -13.76 -22.88 -10.71
CA LYS A 161 -14.29 -23.76 -9.64
C LYS A 161 -15.06 -23.02 -8.56
N PRO A 162 -16.18 -23.58 -8.07
CA PRO A 162 -17.00 -22.96 -7.04
C PRO A 162 -16.21 -22.77 -5.74
N ALA A 163 -16.43 -21.64 -5.07
CA ALA A 163 -16.15 -21.54 -3.64
C ALA A 163 -17.39 -22.05 -2.89
N GLU A 164 -17.21 -23.03 -2.01
CA GLU A 164 -18.23 -23.39 -1.04
C GLU A 164 -18.41 -22.21 -0.07
N MET A 165 -19.49 -21.46 -0.22
CA MET A 165 -19.90 -20.48 0.78
C MET A 165 -20.43 -21.21 2.02
N LYS A 166 -19.88 -20.89 3.19
CA LYS A 166 -20.66 -20.94 4.43
C LYS A 166 -21.19 -19.53 4.69
N VAL A 167 -22.50 -19.37 4.55
CA VAL A 167 -23.24 -18.18 4.93
C VAL A 167 -22.88 -17.81 6.38
N PRO A 168 -22.71 -16.52 6.73
CA PRO A 168 -22.53 -16.13 8.12
C PRO A 168 -23.70 -16.67 8.92
N ILE A 169 -23.44 -17.51 9.92
CA ILE A 169 -24.48 -17.84 10.90
C ILE A 169 -24.83 -16.52 11.57
N GLY A 170 -26.07 -16.07 11.34
CA GLY A 170 -26.58 -14.82 11.85
C GLY A 170 -26.32 -14.69 13.34
N THR A 171 -26.07 -13.44 13.74
CA THR A 171 -26.25 -12.95 15.10
C THR A 171 -27.39 -13.68 15.80
N LYS A 172 -27.05 -14.38 16.89
CA LYS A 172 -27.98 -14.64 17.98
C LYS A 172 -27.35 -14.16 19.27
N HIS A 173 -28.19 -13.42 19.99
CA HIS A 173 -28.05 -12.72 21.26
C HIS A 173 -27.27 -13.48 22.33
#